data_AF-A0ABD3DYX5-F1
#
_entry.id   AF-A0ABD3DYX5-F1
#
_cell.length_a   1.000
_cell.length_b   1.000
_cell.length_c   1.000
_cell.angle_alpha   90.00
_cell.angle_beta   90.00
_cell.angle_gamma   90.00
#
_symmetry.space_group_name_H-M   'P 1'
#
loop_
_entity.id
_entity.type
_entity.pdbx_description
1 polymer ?
#
loop_
_entity_poly.entity_id
_entity_poly.type
_entity_poly.pdbx_seq_one_letter_code
_entity_poly.pdbx_strand_id
1 'polypeptide(L)'
;MAKIVQQLNSVMAAATLSSSSPSIGLRSRDEVYIGAVPLRATKGPAQSLMSTAYSLNFWDLQHFIVILKPSYPPSLSHQALVYDFQPQDPESIWVAVAALSGRKVSGVILTRELRKLPKRKCWFVGYSKENAIDTAHEFNENWDTDLRIGRNDCRDYCQGLVEYLTGEKDVLEHLRESRNSTM
;
A
#
# COMPACT_ATOMS: atom_id res chain seq x y z
N MET A 1 41.70 20.67 -42.45
CA MET A 1 40.99 19.98 -41.34
C MET A 1 39.95 19.07 -41.96
N ALA A 2 40.37 17.91 -42.44
CA ALA A 2 40.47 16.64 -41.70
C ALA A 2 39.21 15.79 -41.93
N LYS A 3 39.17 15.12 -43.09
CA LYS A 3 38.45 13.86 -43.29
C LYS A 3 39.37 12.93 -44.07
N ILE A 4 40.11 12.12 -43.31
CA ILE A 4 40.95 11.02 -43.78
C ILE A 4 40.04 9.77 -43.77
N VAL A 5 39.71 9.27 -44.96
CA VAL A 5 40.20 8.02 -45.59
C VAL A 5 39.58 6.73 -45.01
N GLN A 6 39.01 6.02 -45.97
CA GLN A 6 38.35 4.73 -45.97
C GLN A 6 39.37 3.67 -46.44
N GLN A 7 39.48 2.53 -45.75
CA GLN A 7 40.06 1.26 -46.26
C GLN A 7 39.78 0.17 -45.20
N LEU A 8 38.89 -0.79 -45.46
CA LEU A 8 38.97 -2.03 -46.27
C LEU A 8 39.28 -3.27 -45.41
N ASN A 9 38.49 -4.31 -45.69
CA ASN A 9 38.25 -5.54 -44.92
C ASN A 9 39.39 -6.57 -44.97
N SER A 10 39.52 -7.42 -43.94
CA SER A 10 39.70 -8.89 -44.07
C SER A 10 39.60 -9.59 -42.68
N VAL A 11 38.55 -10.37 -42.38
CA VAL A 11 38.44 -11.85 -42.41
C VAL A 11 39.12 -12.59 -41.23
N MET A 12 38.33 -13.09 -40.27
CA MET A 12 38.13 -14.53 -39.98
C MET A 12 37.27 -14.74 -38.72
N ALA A 13 36.45 -15.78 -38.79
CA ALA A 13 35.39 -16.15 -37.87
C ALA A 13 35.86 -16.56 -36.46
N ALA A 14 35.07 -16.19 -35.44
CA ALA A 14 34.88 -16.99 -34.25
C ALA A 14 33.43 -16.82 -33.78
N ALA A 15 32.85 -17.93 -33.38
CA ALA A 15 31.41 -18.17 -33.28
C ALA A 15 30.65 -17.23 -32.33
N THR A 16 29.41 -17.01 -32.75
CA THR A 16 28.29 -16.41 -32.04
C THR A 16 28.08 -16.99 -30.63
N LEU A 17 28.10 -16.12 -29.62
CA LEU A 17 27.20 -16.18 -28.47
C LEU A 17 26.70 -14.76 -28.21
N SER A 18 25.72 -14.33 -29.00
CA SER A 18 24.91 -13.18 -28.63
C SER A 18 24.03 -13.64 -27.48
N SER A 19 24.43 -13.34 -26.25
CA SER A 19 23.51 -13.36 -25.12
C SER A 19 22.53 -12.20 -25.30
N SER A 20 21.50 -12.44 -26.12
CA SER A 20 20.28 -11.66 -26.06
C SER A 20 19.68 -11.91 -24.69
N SER A 21 20.07 -11.09 -23.71
CA SER A 21 19.26 -10.93 -22.51
C SER A 21 17.86 -10.59 -23.04
N PRO A 22 16.82 -11.39 -22.74
CA PRO A 22 15.48 -10.95 -23.04
C PRO A 22 15.31 -9.66 -22.23
N SER A 23 15.25 -8.54 -22.93
CA SER A 23 14.59 -7.36 -22.40
C SER A 23 13.14 -7.77 -22.21
N ILE A 24 12.87 -8.41 -21.06
CA ILE A 24 11.53 -8.52 -20.50
C ILE A 24 11.08 -7.07 -20.50
N GLY A 25 10.22 -6.71 -21.45
CA GLY A 25 9.67 -5.38 -21.53
C GLY A 25 9.14 -5.08 -20.13
N LEU A 26 9.67 -4.03 -19.49
CA LEU A 26 9.03 -3.48 -18.31
C LEU A 26 7.66 -2.99 -18.79
N ARG A 27 6.68 -3.90 -18.82
CA ARG A 27 5.30 -3.54 -18.54
C ARG A 27 5.41 -2.79 -17.23
N SER A 28 5.11 -1.49 -17.26
CA SER A 28 5.02 -0.70 -16.04
C SER A 28 4.17 -1.53 -15.07
N ARG A 29 4.74 -1.90 -13.93
CA ARG A 29 4.08 -2.76 -12.94
C ARG A 29 3.20 -1.89 -12.07
N ASP A 30 2.12 -2.44 -11.54
CA ASP A 30 1.23 -1.67 -10.68
C ASP A 30 1.98 -1.21 -9.42
N GLU A 31 1.82 0.06 -9.07
CA GLU A 31 2.49 0.68 -7.93
C GLU A 31 1.67 0.46 -6.65
N VAL A 32 2.34 0.11 -5.56
CA VAL A 32 1.74 -0.13 -4.24
C VAL A 32 2.20 0.94 -3.26
N TYR A 33 1.24 1.56 -2.59
CA TYR A 33 1.46 2.60 -1.59
C TYR A 33 0.76 2.26 -0.28
N ILE A 34 1.28 2.77 0.82
CA ILE A 34 0.57 2.84 2.09
C ILE A 34 0.16 4.28 2.33
N GLY A 35 -1.12 4.49 2.66
CA GLY A 35 -1.65 5.75 3.15
C GLY A 35 -1.90 5.67 4.66
N ALA A 36 -1.80 6.80 5.35
CA ALA A 36 -2.28 6.93 6.73
C ALA A 36 -3.28 8.08 6.87
N VAL A 37 -4.47 7.77 7.34
CA VAL A 37 -5.51 8.75 7.66
C VAL A 37 -5.61 8.92 9.17
N PRO A 38 -5.79 10.16 9.67
CA PRO A 38 -6.13 10.34 11.07
C PRO A 38 -7.49 9.70 11.31
N LEU A 39 -7.62 8.90 12.38
CA LEU A 39 -8.94 8.54 12.88
C LEU A 39 -9.71 9.85 13.11
N ARG A 40 -10.93 9.96 12.58
CA ARG A 40 -11.80 11.11 12.82
C ARG A 40 -12.89 10.63 13.77
N ALA A 41 -12.99 11.22 14.95
CA ALA A 41 -14.13 11.00 15.82
C ALA A 41 -15.39 11.63 15.18
N THR A 42 -16.51 10.90 15.20
CA THR A 42 -17.81 11.47 14.90
C THR A 42 -18.15 12.53 15.95
N LYS A 43 -18.85 13.60 15.53
CA LYS A 43 -19.22 14.71 16.41
C LYS A 43 -20.13 14.18 17.54
N GLY A 44 -19.75 14.36 18.81
CA GLY A 44 -20.57 13.95 19.96
C GLY A 44 -19.77 13.52 21.20
N PRO A 45 -20.40 12.93 22.24
CA PRO A 45 -19.72 12.50 23.47
C PRO A 45 -18.61 11.46 23.23
N ALA A 46 -18.68 10.69 22.13
CA ALA A 46 -17.63 9.79 21.67
C ALA A 46 -16.31 10.53 21.33
N GLN A 47 -16.37 11.81 20.96
CA GLN A 47 -15.21 12.67 20.75
C GLN A 47 -14.40 12.83 22.05
N SER A 48 -15.07 12.89 23.22
CA SER A 48 -14.40 13.02 24.51
C SER A 48 -13.57 11.79 24.86
N LEU A 49 -14.09 10.59 24.62
CA LEU A 49 -13.39 9.32 24.89
C LEU A 49 -12.22 9.11 23.92
N MET A 50 -12.35 9.56 22.67
CA MET A 50 -11.25 9.53 21.72
C MET A 50 -10.23 10.64 21.99
N SER A 51 -10.63 11.82 22.51
CA SER A 51 -9.73 12.95 22.85
C SER A 51 -8.67 12.63 23.90
N THR A 52 -8.97 11.73 24.85
CA THR A 52 -7.99 11.22 25.80
C THR A 52 -7.06 10.19 25.18
N ALA A 53 -7.55 9.34 24.27
CA ALA A 53 -6.69 8.46 23.47
C ALA A 53 -5.75 9.29 22.58
N TYR A 54 -6.22 10.38 21.94
CA TYR A 54 -5.41 11.32 21.13
C TYR A 54 -4.23 11.98 21.87
N SER A 55 -4.22 11.94 23.22
CA SER A 55 -3.10 12.43 24.03
C SER A 55 -1.92 11.45 24.11
N LEU A 56 -2.13 10.20 23.70
CA LEU A 56 -1.14 9.13 23.64
C LEU A 56 -0.71 8.93 22.18
N ASN A 57 0.45 9.50 21.83
CA ASN A 57 1.25 9.24 20.63
C ASN A 57 0.53 9.21 19.26
N PHE A 58 0.78 10.22 18.42
CA PHE A 58 0.16 10.42 17.09
C PHE A 58 0.32 9.26 16.06
N TRP A 59 1.18 8.28 16.33
CA TRP A 59 1.40 7.13 15.44
C TRP A 59 0.49 5.95 15.76
N ASP A 60 0.21 5.72 17.05
CA ASP A 60 -0.62 4.61 17.53
C ASP A 60 -2.12 4.80 17.26
N LEU A 61 -2.51 5.95 16.72
CA LEU A 61 -3.89 6.30 16.33
C LEU A 61 -4.05 6.59 14.84
N GLN A 62 -3.05 6.25 14.03
CA GLN A 62 -3.18 6.31 12.58
C GLN A 62 -3.89 5.08 12.05
N HIS A 63 -4.86 5.32 11.17
CA HIS A 63 -5.51 4.29 10.40
C HIS A 63 -4.76 4.13 9.08
N PHE A 64 -4.28 2.92 8.80
CA PHE A 64 -3.50 2.64 7.60
C PHE A 64 -4.39 2.04 6.52
N ILE A 65 -4.08 2.38 5.27
CA ILE A 65 -4.78 1.91 4.08
C ILE A 65 -3.76 1.53 3.01
N VAL A 66 -4.09 0.57 2.15
CA VAL A 66 -3.28 0.22 0.98
C VAL A 66 -3.86 0.92 -0.25
N ILE A 67 -3.01 1.51 -1.07
CA ILE A 67 -3.40 2.20 -2.30
C ILE A 67 -2.66 1.57 -3.48
N LEU A 68 -3.41 1.04 -4.44
CA LEU A 68 -2.89 0.47 -5.68
C LEU A 68 -3.07 1.48 -6.80
N LYS A 69 -2.01 1.77 -7.53
CA LYS A 69 -2.03 2.61 -8.73
C LYS A 69 -1.67 1.76 -9.95
N PRO A 70 -2.67 1.42 -10.79
CA PRO A 70 -2.45 0.63 -11.99
C PRO A 70 -1.55 1.36 -13.00
N SER A 71 -0.77 0.58 -13.73
CA SER A 71 0.26 1.11 -14.64
C SER A 71 -0.19 1.34 -16.09
N TYR A 72 -1.34 0.81 -16.50
CA TYR A 72 -1.92 0.97 -17.85
C TYR A 72 -3.39 1.42 -17.75
N PRO A 73 -3.92 2.14 -18.77
CA PRO A 73 -4.61 3.39 -18.56
C PRO A 73 -5.87 3.21 -17.71
N PRO A 74 -5.97 3.89 -16.57
CA PRO A 74 -7.26 4.06 -15.93
C PRO A 74 -8.18 4.81 -16.90
N SER A 75 -9.38 4.28 -17.13
CA SER A 75 -10.43 4.92 -17.90
C SER A 75 -10.79 6.30 -17.29
N LEU A 76 -10.15 7.36 -17.80
CA LEU A 76 -10.46 8.80 -17.74
C LEU A 76 -10.91 9.46 -16.41
N SER A 77 -11.02 8.75 -15.29
CA SER A 77 -11.63 9.31 -14.07
C SER A 77 -11.04 8.83 -12.73
N HIS A 78 -10.46 7.64 -12.64
CA HIS A 78 -9.94 7.08 -11.37
C HIS A 78 -8.52 6.55 -11.51
N GLN A 79 -7.55 7.07 -10.77
CA GLN A 79 -6.12 6.77 -10.94
C GLN A 79 -5.58 5.74 -9.93
N ALA A 80 -6.34 5.39 -8.90
CA ALA A 80 -5.92 4.42 -7.89
C ALA A 80 -7.12 3.77 -7.18
N LEU A 81 -6.90 2.58 -6.64
CA LEU A 81 -7.82 1.87 -5.75
C LEU A 81 -7.27 1.87 -4.33
N VAL A 82 -8.15 1.97 -3.35
CA VAL A 82 -7.79 1.94 -1.94
C VAL A 82 -8.52 0.80 -1.27
N TYR A 83 -7.76 0.03 -0.51
CA TYR A 83 -8.27 -1.01 0.37
C TYR A 83 -8.15 -0.55 1.82
N ASP A 84 -9.27 -0.61 2.52
CA ASP A 84 -9.46 0.01 3.83
C ASP A 84 -10.18 -0.98 4.76
N PHE A 85 -9.41 -1.65 5.64
CA PHE A 85 -9.95 -2.59 6.62
C PHE A 85 -10.31 -1.86 7.93
N GLN A 86 -11.59 -1.82 8.26
CA GLN A 86 -12.12 -1.07 9.40
C GLN A 86 -13.31 -1.81 10.04
N PRO A 87 -13.80 -1.39 11.23
CA PRO A 87 -15.03 -1.94 11.79
C PRO A 87 -16.20 -1.77 10.82
N GLN A 88 -17.14 -2.71 10.80
CA GLN A 88 -18.31 -2.65 9.92
C GLN A 88 -19.18 -1.41 10.18
N ASP A 89 -19.30 -1.02 11.46
CA ASP A 89 -19.93 0.23 11.89
C ASP A 89 -18.95 1.03 12.75
N PRO A 90 -18.08 1.86 12.12
CA PRO A 90 -17.07 2.63 12.83
C PRO A 90 -17.68 3.82 13.60
N GLU A 91 -18.94 4.17 13.36
CA GLU A 91 -19.62 5.29 14.04
C GLU A 91 -20.34 4.85 15.33
N SER A 92 -20.59 3.55 15.49
CA SER A 92 -21.20 3.00 16.71
C SER A 92 -20.28 3.08 17.92
N ILE A 93 -20.78 3.77 18.95
CA ILE A 93 -20.12 3.88 20.26
C ILE A 93 -19.93 2.49 20.88
N TRP A 94 -20.87 1.57 20.71
CA TRP A 94 -20.76 0.21 21.24
C TRP A 94 -19.66 -0.58 20.57
N VAL A 95 -19.51 -0.44 19.24
CA VAL A 95 -18.41 -1.05 18.48
C VAL A 95 -17.08 -0.48 18.93
N ALA A 96 -17.00 0.85 19.09
CA ALA A 96 -15.80 1.52 19.59
C ALA A 96 -15.41 1.05 21.00
N VAL A 97 -16.35 1.02 21.94
CA VAL A 97 -16.11 0.53 23.32
C VAL A 97 -15.66 -0.93 23.31
N ALA A 98 -16.33 -1.79 22.53
CA ALA A 98 -15.95 -3.19 22.42
C ALA A 98 -14.53 -3.38 21.85
N ALA A 99 -14.22 -2.69 20.74
CA ALA A 99 -12.92 -2.75 20.10
C ALA A 99 -11.80 -2.24 21.02
N LEU A 100 -11.99 -1.10 21.68
CA LEU A 100 -11.03 -0.52 22.63
C LEU A 100 -10.86 -1.37 23.90
N SER A 101 -11.88 -2.15 24.28
CA SER A 101 -11.78 -3.14 25.36
C SER A 101 -11.03 -4.41 24.94
N GLY A 102 -10.45 -4.44 23.74
CA GLY A 102 -9.72 -5.58 23.18
C GLY A 102 -10.62 -6.74 22.76
N ARG A 103 -11.94 -6.52 22.69
CA ARG A 103 -12.90 -7.51 22.18
C ARG A 103 -12.85 -7.54 20.66
N LYS A 104 -13.20 -8.70 20.12
CA LYS A 104 -13.41 -8.92 18.69
C LYS A 104 -14.70 -8.24 18.23
N VAL A 105 -14.64 -7.55 17.10
CA VAL A 105 -15.78 -6.88 16.45
C VAL A 105 -15.81 -7.26 14.96
N SER A 106 -16.98 -7.17 14.33
CA SER A 106 -17.07 -7.41 12.89
C SER A 106 -16.34 -6.29 12.13
N GLY A 107 -15.39 -6.68 11.29
CA GLY A 107 -14.67 -5.82 10.36
C GLY A 107 -15.18 -5.96 8.94
N VAL A 108 -14.76 -5.04 8.08
CA VAL A 108 -15.05 -5.03 6.65
C VAL A 108 -13.87 -4.43 5.90
N ILE A 109 -13.56 -4.99 4.73
CA ILE A 109 -12.60 -4.41 3.78
C ILE A 109 -13.40 -3.57 2.80
N LEU A 110 -13.23 -2.25 2.82
CA LEU A 110 -13.81 -1.36 1.85
C LEU A 110 -12.83 -1.09 0.70
N THR A 111 -13.33 -1.24 -0.52
CA THR A 111 -12.62 -0.83 -1.73
C THR A 111 -13.20 0.49 -2.23
N ARG A 112 -12.36 1.52 -2.37
CA ARG A 112 -12.77 2.83 -2.89
C ARG A 112 -11.82 3.32 -3.98
N GLU A 113 -12.36 4.00 -4.96
CA GLU A 113 -11.57 4.56 -6.05
C GLU A 113 -11.12 5.99 -5.73
N LEU A 114 -9.87 6.31 -6.09
CA LEU A 114 -9.29 7.64 -5.96
C LEU A 114 -8.99 8.24 -7.32
N ARG A 115 -9.35 9.50 -7.50
CA ARG A 115 -8.95 10.28 -8.69
C ARG A 115 -7.46 10.62 -8.70
N LYS A 116 -6.84 10.77 -7.53
CA LYS A 116 -5.43 11.15 -7.33
C LYS A 116 -4.91 10.55 -6.02
N LEU A 117 -3.62 10.27 -5.97
CA LEU A 117 -2.96 9.84 -4.73
C LEU A 117 -2.97 10.96 -3.67
N PRO A 118 -3.07 10.62 -2.37
CA PRO A 118 -2.94 11.59 -1.30
C PRO A 118 -1.57 12.28 -1.32
N LYS A 119 -1.54 13.61 -1.15
CA LYS A 119 -0.29 14.40 -1.17
C LYS A 119 0.53 14.31 0.12
N ARG A 120 -0.06 13.77 1.20
CA ARG A 120 0.54 13.71 2.54
C ARG A 120 0.23 12.35 3.14
N LYS A 121 1.15 11.86 3.99
CA LYS A 121 1.03 10.56 4.66
C LYS A 121 0.71 9.42 3.66
N CYS A 122 1.41 9.44 2.53
CA CYS A 122 1.29 8.45 1.48
C CYS A 122 2.72 8.09 1.08
N TRP A 123 3.07 6.83 1.20
CA TRP A 123 4.44 6.34 0.99
C TRP A 123 4.41 5.25 -0.06
N PHE A 124 5.27 5.40 -1.07
CA PHE A 124 5.51 4.35 -2.05
C PHE A 124 6.22 3.19 -1.37
N VAL A 125 5.72 1.97 -1.58
CA VAL A 125 6.33 0.77 -1.02
C VAL A 125 7.10 0.01 -2.10
N GLY A 126 6.46 -0.24 -3.24
CA GLY A 126 7.07 -1.04 -4.28
C GLY A 126 6.13 -1.31 -5.44
N TYR A 127 6.56 -2.20 -6.31
CA TYR A 127 5.77 -2.66 -7.45
C TYR A 127 5.17 -4.03 -7.16
N SER A 128 3.92 -4.21 -7.55
CA SER A 128 3.29 -5.53 -7.52
C SER A 128 4.06 -6.52 -8.40
N LYS A 129 4.16 -7.77 -7.94
CA LYS A 129 4.75 -8.87 -8.70
C LYS A 129 3.88 -9.25 -9.90
N GLU A 130 2.56 -9.13 -9.76
CA GLU A 130 1.53 -9.50 -10.74
C GLU A 130 0.47 -8.38 -10.88
N ASN A 131 -0.70 -8.69 -11.46
CA ASN A 131 -1.83 -7.75 -11.48
C ASN A 131 -2.29 -7.45 -10.05
N ALA A 132 -2.05 -6.23 -9.58
CA ALA A 132 -2.26 -5.91 -8.18
C ALA A 132 -3.73 -6.00 -7.75
N ILE A 133 -4.68 -5.79 -8.68
CA ILE A 133 -6.11 -5.83 -8.38
C ILE A 133 -6.55 -7.28 -8.16
N ASP A 134 -6.18 -8.18 -9.06
CA ASP A 134 -6.54 -9.60 -8.98
C ASP A 134 -5.91 -10.24 -7.73
N THR A 135 -4.61 -9.95 -7.48
CA THR A 135 -3.90 -10.42 -6.29
C THR A 135 -4.51 -9.87 -4.99
N ALA A 136 -4.94 -8.61 -4.97
CA ALA A 136 -5.62 -8.05 -3.80
C ALA A 136 -7.01 -8.68 -3.58
N HIS A 137 -7.74 -9.01 -4.65
CA HIS A 137 -9.01 -9.72 -4.54
C HIS A 137 -8.84 -11.10 -3.90
N GLU A 138 -7.89 -11.90 -4.40
CA GLU A 138 -7.57 -13.23 -3.85
C GLU A 138 -7.17 -13.15 -2.37
N PHE A 139 -6.32 -12.17 -2.00
CA PHE A 139 -5.96 -11.94 -0.60
C PHE A 139 -7.20 -11.64 0.27
N ASN A 140 -8.08 -10.75 -0.21
CA ASN A 140 -9.24 -10.30 0.54
C ASN A 140 -10.29 -11.40 0.75
N GLU A 141 -10.44 -12.35 -0.19
CA GLU A 141 -11.33 -13.50 -0.04
C GLU A 141 -10.94 -14.41 1.13
N ASN A 142 -9.66 -14.41 1.50
CA ASN A 142 -9.10 -15.26 2.55
C ASN A 142 -8.81 -14.51 3.85
N TRP A 143 -9.05 -13.20 3.90
CA TRP A 143 -8.76 -12.38 5.09
C TRP A 143 -9.76 -12.62 6.21
N ASP A 144 -9.27 -12.85 7.43
CA ASP A 144 -10.12 -12.90 8.63
C ASP A 144 -10.69 -11.51 8.93
N THR A 145 -11.98 -11.32 8.71
CA THR A 145 -12.66 -10.04 8.93
C THR A 145 -13.02 -9.79 10.39
N ASP A 146 -12.67 -10.70 11.29
CA ASP A 146 -12.87 -10.51 12.72
C ASP A 146 -11.82 -9.56 13.31
N LEU A 147 -12.15 -8.28 13.28
CA LEU A 147 -11.27 -7.19 13.67
C LEU A 147 -10.99 -7.21 15.17
N ARG A 148 -9.71 -7.07 15.52
CA ARG A 148 -9.25 -6.92 16.89
C ARG A 148 -8.03 -6.01 16.95
N ILE A 149 -8.15 -4.90 17.67
CA ILE A 149 -7.09 -3.90 17.82
C ILE A 149 -5.81 -4.55 18.38
N GLY A 150 -4.68 -4.31 17.70
CA GLY A 150 -3.35 -4.80 18.04
C GLY A 150 -3.11 -6.28 17.73
N ARG A 151 -3.99 -6.94 16.98
CA ARG A 151 -3.83 -8.36 16.60
C ARG A 151 -4.30 -8.69 15.18
N ASN A 152 -5.44 -8.11 14.78
CA ASN A 152 -6.01 -8.24 13.45
C ASN A 152 -6.73 -6.93 13.13
N ASP A 153 -5.96 -5.87 12.93
CA ASP A 153 -6.47 -4.54 12.61
C ASP A 153 -5.93 -4.00 11.28
N CYS A 154 -6.17 -2.72 11.00
CA CYS A 154 -5.74 -2.09 9.75
C CYS A 154 -4.23 -2.20 9.49
N ARG A 155 -3.38 -2.31 10.52
CA ARG A 155 -1.93 -2.45 10.39
C ARG A 155 -1.55 -3.83 9.91
N ASP A 156 -2.13 -4.84 10.55
CA ASP A 156 -1.93 -6.25 10.19
C ASP A 156 -2.41 -6.48 8.75
N TYR A 157 -3.58 -5.94 8.41
CA TYR A 157 -4.11 -5.99 7.05
C TYR A 157 -3.19 -5.31 6.05
N CYS A 158 -2.73 -4.08 6.32
CA CYS A 158 -1.83 -3.37 5.41
C CYS A 158 -0.52 -4.12 5.22
N GLN A 159 0.10 -4.60 6.30
CA GLN A 159 1.34 -5.36 6.22
C GLN A 159 1.15 -6.66 5.45
N GLY A 160 0.08 -7.42 5.73
CA GLY A 160 -0.22 -8.67 5.04
C GLY A 160 -0.47 -8.48 3.54
N LEU A 161 -1.30 -7.50 3.16
CA LEU A 161 -1.61 -7.24 1.75
C LEU A 161 -0.37 -6.73 1.00
N VAL A 162 0.42 -5.85 1.61
CA VAL A 162 1.65 -5.33 1.01
C VAL A 162 2.67 -6.45 0.81
N GLU A 163 2.91 -7.28 1.82
CA GLU A 163 3.80 -8.42 1.70
C GLU A 163 3.34 -9.40 0.61
N TYR A 164 2.03 -9.64 0.51
CA TYR A 164 1.45 -10.50 -0.52
C TYR A 164 1.68 -9.93 -1.94
N LEU A 165 1.49 -8.62 -2.12
CA LEU A 165 1.65 -7.93 -3.41
C LEU A 165 3.11 -7.75 -3.84
N THR A 166 3.97 -7.31 -2.94
CA THR A 166 5.33 -6.84 -3.26
C THR A 166 6.42 -7.75 -2.69
N GLY A 167 6.13 -8.51 -1.64
CA GLY A 167 7.12 -9.25 -0.85
C GLY A 167 7.83 -8.42 0.22
N GLU A 168 7.51 -7.13 0.35
CA GLU A 168 8.14 -6.25 1.33
C GLU A 168 7.61 -6.51 2.74
N LYS A 169 8.53 -6.61 3.71
CA LYS A 169 8.24 -6.92 5.11
C LYS A 169 8.51 -5.72 6.01
N ASP A 170 7.89 -5.70 7.18
CA ASP A 170 8.11 -4.71 8.23
C ASP A 170 7.97 -3.25 7.76
N VAL A 171 7.13 -3.02 6.73
CA VAL A 171 7.03 -1.73 6.03
C VAL A 171 6.55 -0.65 6.98
N LEU A 172 5.57 -0.96 7.83
CA LEU A 172 5.04 -0.01 8.80
C LEU A 172 6.09 0.38 9.85
N GLU A 173 6.91 -0.56 10.34
CA GLU A 173 7.98 -0.25 11.29
C GLU A 173 9.07 0.62 10.65
N HIS A 174 9.49 0.32 9.41
CA HIS A 174 10.42 1.18 8.67
C HIS A 174 9.87 2.61 8.45
N LEU A 175 8.57 2.75 8.18
CA LEU A 175 7.90 4.05 8.08
C LEU A 175 7.84 4.80 9.41
N ARG A 176 7.80 4.09 10.53
CA ARG A 176 7.86 4.66 11.88
C ARG A 176 9.26 5.18 12.21
N GLU A 177 10.28 4.37 11.95
CA GLU A 177 11.68 4.68 12.24
C GLU A 177 12.18 5.86 11.40
N SER A 178 11.91 5.87 10.09
CA SER A 178 12.30 6.96 9.18
C SER A 178 11.78 8.33 9.64
N ARG A 179 10.60 8.35 10.29
CA ARG A 179 10.03 9.58 10.85
C ARG A 179 10.74 10.03 12.12
N ASN A 180 11.13 9.10 12.99
CA ASN A 180 11.82 9.40 14.24
C ASN A 180 13.27 9.87 14.00
N SER A 181 13.89 9.43 12.91
CA SER A 181 15.23 9.89 12.50
C SER A 181 15.26 11.29 11.88
N THR A 182 14.09 11.91 11.65
CA THR A 182 13.96 13.25 11.06
C THR A 182 13.57 14.32 12.11
N MET A 183 13.57 13.97 13.40
CA MET A 183 13.41 14.90 14.53
C MET A 183 14.74 15.08 15.26
#